data_AF-A0A7X6WRN9-F1
#
_entry.id   AF-A0A7X6WRN9-F1
#
_cell.length_a   1.000
_cell.length_b   1.000
_cell.length_c   1.000
_cell.angle_alpha   90.00
_cell.angle_beta   90.00
_cell.angle_gamma   90.00
#
_symmetry.space_group_name_H-M   'P 1'
#
loop_
_entity.id
_entity.type
_entity.pdbx_description
1 polymer ?
#
loop_
_entity_poly.entity_id
_entity_poly.type
_entity_poly.pdbx_seq_one_letter_code
_entity_poly.pdbx_strand_id
1 'polypeptide(L)'
;MLSKFLELSEGFQERMCTAPQAVFSTLNPDDETTEQVIDRQDRFIKLPENIKDKLVSHETADKIKAIGAHYKLELLQMAPIARVIRSYYFGEVKLDDFASIIEKESKISKEDAENIARYVKDRI
;
A
#
# COMPACT_ATOMS: atom_id res chain seq x y z
N MET A 1 -14.91 14.91 8.87
CA MET A 1 -13.81 14.44 9.74
C MET A 1 -13.66 12.96 9.47
N LEU A 2 -12.53 12.52 8.91
CA LEU A 2 -12.25 11.09 8.78
C LEU A 2 -12.19 10.50 10.21
N SER A 3 -12.82 9.35 10.44
CA SER A 3 -12.69 8.63 11.71
C SER A 3 -11.24 8.26 11.92
N LYS A 4 -10.77 8.28 13.17
CA LYS A 4 -9.38 7.88 13.47
C LYS A 4 -9.19 6.42 13.11
N PHE A 5 -8.00 6.08 12.62
CA PHE A 5 -7.68 4.73 12.15
C PHE A 5 -7.95 3.65 13.19
N LEU A 6 -7.54 3.88 14.44
CA LEU A 6 -7.71 2.91 15.53
C LEU A 6 -9.16 2.76 15.99
N GLU A 7 -10.07 3.67 15.60
CA GLU A 7 -11.50 3.59 15.91
C GLU A 7 -12.28 2.79 14.86
N LEU A 8 -11.63 2.42 13.74
CA LEU A 8 -12.22 1.61 12.68
C LEU A 8 -12.25 0.13 13.08
N SER A 9 -13.15 -0.66 12.47
CA SER A 9 -13.14 -2.10 12.66
C SER A 9 -11.86 -2.73 12.09
N GLU A 10 -11.41 -3.84 12.68
CA GLU A 10 -10.17 -4.53 12.28
C GLU A 10 -10.12 -4.83 10.78
N GLY A 11 -11.23 -5.32 10.20
CA GLY A 11 -11.32 -5.57 8.76
C GLY A 11 -11.18 -4.31 7.90
N PHE A 12 -11.60 -3.16 8.40
CA PHE A 12 -11.42 -1.89 7.71
C PHE A 12 -9.98 -1.38 7.83
N GLN A 13 -9.37 -1.52 9.01
CA GLN A 13 -7.96 -1.22 9.22
C GLN A 13 -7.07 -2.08 8.31
N GLU A 14 -7.36 -3.39 8.22
CA GLU A 14 -6.66 -4.33 7.35
C GLU A 14 -6.75 -3.90 5.88
N ARG A 15 -7.97 -3.61 5.41
CA ARG A 15 -8.19 -3.13 4.04
C ARG A 15 -7.41 -1.85 3.76
N MET A 16 -7.39 -0.91 4.70
CA MET A 16 -6.66 0.36 4.58
C MET A 16 -5.13 0.19 4.65
N CYS A 17 -4.60 -0.99 4.97
CA CYS A 17 -3.16 -1.25 4.97
C CYS A 17 -2.73 -2.22 3.86
N THR A 18 -3.66 -2.97 3.27
CA THR A 18 -3.34 -4.08 2.35
C THR A 18 -3.93 -3.90 0.96
N ALA A 19 -4.95 -3.07 0.77
CA ALA A 19 -5.52 -2.80 -0.56
C ALA A 19 -4.90 -1.54 -1.17
N PRO A 20 -4.16 -1.61 -2.30
CA PRO A 20 -3.51 -0.46 -2.92
C PRO A 20 -4.44 0.71 -3.26
N GLN A 21 -5.68 0.44 -3.68
CA GLN A 21 -6.65 1.52 -3.93
C GLN A 21 -7.09 2.24 -2.64
N ALA A 22 -7.17 1.52 -1.51
CA ALA A 22 -7.74 2.02 -0.28
C ALA A 22 -6.70 2.49 0.74
N VAL A 23 -5.42 2.17 0.55
CA VAL A 23 -4.35 2.60 1.46
C VAL A 23 -4.24 4.12 1.51
N PHE A 24 -4.03 4.63 2.71
CA PHE A 24 -3.85 6.06 2.98
C PHE A 24 -2.57 6.58 2.31
N SER A 25 -2.49 7.90 2.12
CA SER A 25 -1.42 8.57 1.36
C SER A 25 -0.23 8.99 2.22
N THR A 26 -0.43 9.12 3.53
CA THR A 26 0.53 9.56 4.54
C THR A 26 1.18 8.41 5.34
N LEU A 27 2.25 8.64 6.08
CA LEU A 27 2.83 7.58 6.94
C LEU A 27 1.93 7.24 8.13
N ASN A 28 1.26 8.24 8.68
CA ASN A 28 0.24 8.08 9.70
C ASN A 28 -1.13 8.26 9.05
N PRO A 29 -2.04 7.26 9.11
CA PRO A 29 -3.36 7.36 8.49
C PRO A 29 -4.19 8.55 8.99
N ASP A 30 -4.02 8.95 10.25
CA ASP A 30 -4.77 10.08 10.84
C ASP A 30 -4.34 11.46 10.30
N ASP A 31 -3.20 11.51 9.59
CA ASP A 31 -2.72 12.74 8.94
C ASP A 31 -3.26 12.91 7.51
N GLU A 32 -3.99 11.91 6.97
CA GLU A 32 -4.52 11.98 5.61
C GLU A 32 -5.64 13.02 5.50
N THR A 33 -5.49 13.97 4.59
CA THR A 33 -6.50 15.01 4.36
C THR A 33 -7.57 14.55 3.37
N THR A 34 -8.72 15.21 3.40
CA THR A 34 -9.82 14.93 2.46
C THR A 34 -9.35 15.15 1.01
N GLU A 35 -8.54 16.18 0.77
CA GLU A 35 -7.99 16.51 -0.55
C GLU A 35 -7.07 15.40 -1.06
N GLN A 36 -6.27 14.77 -0.20
CA GLN A 36 -5.42 13.63 -0.57
C GLN A 36 -6.27 12.41 -0.94
N VAL A 37 -7.35 12.15 -0.20
CA VAL A 37 -8.30 11.07 -0.53
C VAL A 37 -8.96 11.32 -1.89
N ILE A 38 -9.37 12.56 -2.15
CA ILE A 38 -9.99 12.96 -3.43
C ILE A 38 -8.98 12.82 -4.58
N ASP A 39 -7.77 13.36 -4.46
CA ASP A 39 -6.73 13.25 -5.50
C ASP A 39 -6.42 11.78 -5.83
N ARG A 40 -6.24 10.94 -4.79
CA ARG A 40 -6.02 9.51 -4.96
C ARG A 40 -7.16 8.86 -5.76
N GLN A 41 -8.41 9.19 -5.44
CA GLN A 41 -9.57 8.65 -6.14
C GLN A 41 -9.64 9.15 -7.60
N ASP A 42 -9.38 10.44 -7.82
CA ASP A 42 -9.38 11.07 -9.15
C ASP A 42 -8.31 10.47 -10.08
N ARG A 43 -7.18 10.03 -9.52
CA ARG A 43 -6.13 9.34 -10.27
C ARG A 43 -6.50 7.90 -10.55
N PHE A 44 -7.06 7.20 -9.56
CA PHE A 44 -7.54 5.84 -9.73
C PHE A 44 -8.58 5.71 -10.85
N ILE A 45 -9.56 6.60 -10.93
CA ILE A 45 -10.62 6.54 -11.96
C ILE A 45 -10.09 6.74 -13.38
N LYS A 46 -8.93 7.38 -13.55
CA LYS A 46 -8.28 7.63 -14.85
C LYS A 46 -7.42 6.46 -15.33
N LEU A 47 -7.15 5.47 -14.47
CA LEU A 47 -6.36 4.30 -14.85
C LEU A 47 -7.11 3.40 -15.85
N PRO A 48 -6.38 2.62 -16.66
CA PRO A 48 -6.97 1.53 -17.42
C PRO A 48 -7.67 0.50 -16.51
N GLU A 49 -8.78 -0.11 -16.97
CA GLU A 49 -9.58 -1.05 -16.17
C GLU A 49 -8.76 -2.24 -15.65
N ASN A 50 -7.88 -2.81 -16.47
CA ASN A 50 -7.01 -3.90 -16.04
C ASN A 50 -6.08 -3.53 -14.88
N ILE A 51 -5.72 -2.25 -14.74
CA ILE A 51 -4.92 -1.76 -13.60
C ILE A 51 -5.82 -1.48 -12.40
N LYS A 52 -7.01 -0.92 -12.61
CA LYS A 52 -8.00 -0.75 -11.55
C LYS A 52 -8.31 -2.09 -10.88
N ASP A 53 -8.58 -3.12 -11.68
CA ASP A 53 -8.86 -4.49 -11.22
C ASP A 53 -7.74 -5.01 -10.32
N LYS A 54 -6.47 -4.82 -10.72
CA LYS A 54 -5.31 -5.21 -9.90
C LYS A 54 -5.26 -4.47 -8.56
N LEU A 55 -5.54 -3.16 -8.55
CA LEU A 55 -5.45 -2.31 -7.36
C LEU A 55 -6.60 -2.52 -6.36
N VAL A 56 -7.75 -3.05 -6.82
CA VAL A 56 -8.89 -3.41 -5.95
C VAL A 56 -9.01 -4.90 -5.67
N SER A 57 -8.20 -5.74 -6.32
CA SER A 57 -8.28 -7.19 -6.20
C SER A 57 -7.96 -7.68 -4.78
N HIS A 58 -8.81 -8.58 -4.29
CA HIS A 58 -8.55 -9.35 -3.07
C HIS A 58 -7.23 -10.12 -3.15
N GLU A 59 -6.87 -10.63 -4.34
CA GLU A 59 -5.63 -11.37 -4.55
C GLU A 59 -4.39 -10.51 -4.25
N THR A 60 -4.41 -9.22 -4.64
CA THR A 60 -3.32 -8.29 -4.34
C THR A 60 -3.21 -8.04 -2.83
N ALA A 61 -4.34 -7.84 -2.17
CA ALA A 61 -4.38 -7.67 -0.71
C ALA A 61 -3.90 -8.93 0.02
N ASP A 62 -4.30 -10.11 -0.42
CA ASP A 62 -3.89 -11.40 0.16
C ASP A 62 -2.39 -11.65 -0.03
N LYS A 63 -1.81 -11.25 -1.17
CA LYS A 63 -0.35 -11.28 -1.38
C LYS A 63 0.37 -10.36 -0.39
N ILE A 64 -0.14 -9.14 -0.18
CA ILE A 64 0.45 -8.21 0.79
C ILE A 64 0.36 -8.76 2.21
N LYS A 65 -0.77 -9.37 2.58
CA LYS A 65 -0.92 -10.06 3.88
C LYS A 65 0.03 -11.25 4.03
N ALA A 66 0.22 -12.04 2.98
CA ALA A 66 1.17 -13.15 3.00
C ALA A 66 2.61 -12.67 3.20
N ILE A 67 2.99 -11.55 2.57
CA ILE A 67 4.27 -10.88 2.82
C ILE A 67 4.34 -10.45 4.30
N GLY A 68 3.30 -9.76 4.80
CA GLY A 68 3.24 -9.33 6.20
C GLY A 68 3.41 -10.48 7.18
N ALA A 69 2.71 -11.60 6.97
CA ALA A 69 2.83 -12.79 7.79
C ALA A 69 4.25 -13.41 7.73
N HIS A 70 4.86 -13.47 6.54
CA HIS A 70 6.20 -14.03 6.37
C HIS A 70 7.28 -13.21 7.10
N TYR A 71 7.21 -11.88 6.99
CA TYR A 71 8.18 -10.96 7.60
C TYR A 71 7.77 -10.46 9.00
N LYS A 72 6.65 -10.97 9.55
CA LYS A 72 6.08 -10.55 10.85
C LYS A 72 5.85 -9.04 10.92
N LEU A 73 5.31 -8.47 9.85
CA LEU A 73 4.98 -7.05 9.77
C LEU A 73 3.67 -6.77 10.51
N GLU A 74 3.70 -5.73 11.33
CA GLU A 74 2.48 -5.16 11.88
C GLU A 74 1.66 -4.48 10.78
N LEU A 75 0.38 -4.21 11.07
CA LEU A 75 -0.58 -3.72 10.09
C LEU A 75 -0.10 -2.46 9.35
N LEU A 76 0.37 -1.45 10.09
CA LEU A 76 0.89 -0.21 9.52
C LEU A 76 2.22 -0.39 8.78
N GLN A 77 2.99 -1.44 9.09
CA GLN A 77 4.23 -1.76 8.37
C GLN A 77 3.95 -2.44 7.02
N MET A 78 2.73 -2.95 6.79
CA MET A 78 2.32 -3.45 5.47
C MET A 78 1.87 -2.33 4.52
N ALA A 79 1.37 -1.21 5.07
CA ALA A 79 0.85 -0.09 4.28
C ALA A 79 1.81 0.45 3.21
N PRO A 80 3.13 0.59 3.46
CA PRO A 80 4.09 1.02 2.43
C PRO A 80 4.15 0.11 1.21
N ILE A 81 3.92 -1.20 1.37
CA ILE A 81 3.90 -2.15 0.26
C ILE A 81 2.70 -1.85 -0.65
N ALA A 82 1.50 -1.69 -0.06
CA ALA A 82 0.31 -1.31 -0.80
C ALA A 82 0.47 0.08 -1.46
N ARG A 83 1.06 1.04 -0.74
CA ARG A 83 1.30 2.41 -1.19
C ARG A 83 2.24 2.45 -2.39
N VAL A 84 3.37 1.74 -2.34
CA VAL A 84 4.37 1.76 -3.42
C VAL A 84 3.85 1.09 -4.69
N ILE A 85 3.04 0.03 -4.56
CA ILE A 85 2.34 -0.59 -5.70
C ILE A 85 1.39 0.42 -6.36
N ARG A 86 0.56 1.12 -5.58
CA ARG A 86 -0.31 2.18 -6.11
C ARG A 86 0.50 3.27 -6.79
N SER A 87 1.51 3.80 -6.10
CA SER A 87 2.36 4.88 -6.59
C SER A 87 3.06 4.53 -7.91
N TYR A 88 3.41 3.26 -8.12
CA TYR A 88 3.95 2.78 -9.39
C TYR A 88 2.94 2.92 -10.53
N TYR A 89 1.73 2.40 -10.35
CA TYR A 89 0.67 2.52 -11.36
C TYR A 89 0.18 3.96 -11.57
N PHE A 90 0.36 4.81 -10.57
CA PHE A 90 0.11 6.24 -10.63
C PHE A 90 1.26 7.03 -11.30
N GLY A 91 2.36 6.38 -11.67
CA GLY A 91 3.51 6.98 -12.34
C GLY A 91 4.44 7.80 -11.45
N GLU A 92 4.37 7.62 -10.12
CA GLU A 92 5.09 8.43 -9.13
C GLU A 92 6.45 7.85 -8.74
N VAL A 93 6.56 6.52 -8.76
CA VAL A 93 7.74 5.78 -8.31
C VAL A 93 8.13 4.76 -9.37
N LYS A 94 9.43 4.47 -9.48
CA LYS A 94 9.92 3.39 -10.34
C LYS A 94 10.04 2.11 -9.52
N LEU A 95 10.05 0.97 -10.20
CA LEU A 95 10.25 -0.32 -9.55
C LEU A 95 11.57 -0.34 -8.75
N ASP A 96 12.63 0.29 -9.24
CA ASP A 96 13.94 0.31 -8.57
C ASP A 96 13.91 1.04 -7.22
N ASP A 97 12.93 1.92 -6.99
CA ASP A 97 12.75 2.65 -5.74
C ASP A 97 11.99 1.85 -4.68
N PHE A 98 11.43 0.67 -5.03
CA PHE A 98 10.54 -0.07 -4.12
C PHE A 98 11.23 -0.45 -2.81
N ALA A 99 12.45 -0.99 -2.90
CA ALA A 99 13.17 -1.47 -1.72
C ALA A 99 13.48 -0.31 -0.75
N SER A 100 13.97 0.82 -1.25
CA SER A 100 14.33 1.96 -0.41
C SER A 100 13.10 2.61 0.25
N ILE A 101 11.97 2.67 -0.45
CA ILE A 101 10.70 3.16 0.11
C ILE A 101 10.19 2.20 1.19
N ILE A 102 10.12 0.91 0.90
CA ILE A 102 9.64 -0.11 1.85
C ILE A 102 10.52 -0.15 3.10
N GLU A 103 11.84 -0.14 2.95
CA GLU A 103 12.81 -0.10 4.07
C GLU A 103 12.52 1.09 4.99
N LYS A 104 12.49 2.29 4.41
CA LYS A 104 12.33 3.55 5.15
C LYS A 104 10.97 3.63 5.86
N GLU A 105 9.89 3.32 5.16
CA GLU A 105 8.53 3.52 5.69
C GLU A 105 8.08 2.39 6.61
N SER A 106 8.47 1.14 6.32
CA SER A 106 8.08 -0.03 7.12
C SER A 106 8.99 -0.24 8.33
N LYS A 107 10.14 0.47 8.37
CA LYS A 107 11.16 0.38 9.43
C LYS A 107 11.68 -1.06 9.60
N ILE A 108 11.97 -1.72 8.49
CA ILE A 108 12.50 -3.08 8.44
C ILE A 108 13.94 -3.09 7.94
N SER A 109 14.59 -4.25 7.95
CA SER A 109 15.94 -4.37 7.42
C SER A 109 15.96 -4.12 5.91
N LYS A 110 17.08 -3.60 5.42
CA LYS A 110 17.34 -3.46 3.98
C LYS A 110 17.17 -4.79 3.23
N GLU A 111 17.66 -5.88 3.81
CA GLU A 111 17.57 -7.22 3.23
C GLU A 111 16.11 -7.67 3.05
N ASP A 112 15.28 -7.50 4.08
CA ASP A 112 13.85 -7.82 4.01
C ASP A 112 13.15 -6.94 2.97
N ALA A 113 13.44 -5.64 2.96
CA ALA A 113 12.86 -4.72 1.99
C ALA A 113 13.24 -5.06 0.54
N GLU A 114 14.49 -5.45 0.28
CA GLU A 114 14.95 -5.93 -1.03
C GLU A 114 14.24 -7.22 -1.45
N ASN A 115 14.05 -8.17 -0.51
CA ASN A 115 13.35 -9.41 -0.77
C ASN A 115 11.85 -9.18 -1.05
N ILE A 116 11.20 -8.31 -0.28
CA ILE A 116 9.81 -7.89 -0.51
C ILE A 116 9.67 -7.21 -1.87
N ALA A 117 10.54 -6.24 -2.16
CA ALA A 117 10.51 -5.52 -3.43
C ALA A 117 10.67 -6.47 -4.62
N ARG A 118 11.59 -7.45 -4.53
CA ARG A 118 11.75 -8.49 -5.55
C ARG A 118 10.47 -9.33 -5.71
N TYR A 119 9.91 -9.82 -4.60
CA TYR A 119 8.69 -10.63 -4.61
C TYR A 119 7.52 -9.89 -5.28
N VAL A 120 7.35 -8.59 -4.97
CA VAL A 120 6.31 -7.74 -5.52
C VAL A 120 6.54 -7.49 -7.02
N LYS A 121 7.75 -7.11 -7.43
CA LYS A 121 8.11 -6.86 -8.84
C LYS A 121 7.76 -8.02 -9.76
N ASP A 122 7.99 -9.26 -9.30
CA ASP A 122 7.72 -10.46 -10.09
C ASP A 122 6.22 -10.75 -10.29
N ARG A 123 5.33 -10.00 -9.61
CA ARG A 123 3.89 -10.32 -9.49
C ARG A 123 2.95 -9.17 -9.87
N ILE A 124 3.47 -8.00 -10.26
CA ILE A 124 2.68 -6.81 -10.64
C ILE A 124 2.75 -6.52 -12.14
#